data_AF-A0A0E4BQ04-F1
#
_entry.id   AF-A0A0E4BQ04-F1
#
_cell.length_a   1.000
_cell.length_b   1.000
_cell.length_c   1.000
_cell.angle_alpha   90.00
_cell.angle_beta   90.00
_cell.angle_gamma   90.00
#
_symmetry.space_group_name_H-M   'P 1'
#
loop_
_entity.id
_entity.type
_entity.pdbx_description
1 polymer ?
#
loop_
_entity_poly.entity_id
_entity_poly.type
_entity_poly.pdbx_seq_one_letter_code
_entity_poly.pdbx_strand_id
1 'polypeptide(L)'
;MDTSSTIAMFLHFGLLGIGCLALAEKFIPVFPSYVLLMLLGLTVSDGASLAMTIVATSVGSVVGALGWYGLGRALGSQRIERLVRTYGKYVLLRPSFYQQLTDAYRGNHFWVTLIGQTLPTVRIYLALPAGVLQLEPRAFVTATAIGTVIWNMPFLSLGYVLRDSGQDPVSIGFWVVAILVAVEVAIILGLRLYTHAIARPRLASSRAIAAPKAVEEIA
;
A
#
# COMPACT_ATOMS: atom_id res chain seq x y z
N MET A 1 -12.22 -18.68 -19.16
CA MET A 1 -11.41 -17.69 -19.89
C MET A 1 -9.98 -17.88 -19.40
N ASP A 2 -9.12 -18.43 -20.25
CA ASP A 2 -7.73 -18.70 -19.87
C ASP A 2 -6.99 -17.38 -19.64
N THR A 3 -6.41 -17.23 -18.46
CA THR A 3 -5.71 -16.01 -18.03
C THR A 3 -4.58 -15.62 -18.99
N SER A 4 -3.93 -16.62 -19.60
CA SER A 4 -2.90 -16.44 -20.63
C SER A 4 -3.43 -15.76 -21.89
N SER A 5 -4.66 -16.06 -22.31
CA SER A 5 -5.29 -15.45 -23.49
C SER A 5 -5.62 -13.98 -23.26
N THR A 6 -6.04 -13.64 -22.05
CA THR A 6 -6.38 -12.25 -21.67
C THR A 6 -5.15 -11.36 -21.68
N ILE A 7 -4.02 -11.85 -21.16
CA ILE A 7 -2.75 -11.11 -21.16
C ILE A 7 -2.25 -10.91 -22.61
N ALA A 8 -2.30 -11.95 -23.44
CA ALA A 8 -1.90 -11.86 -24.84
C ALA A 8 -2.77 -10.88 -25.65
N MET A 9 -4.07 -10.80 -25.35
CA MET A 9 -4.99 -9.83 -25.96
C MET A 9 -4.63 -8.39 -25.57
N PHE A 10 -4.34 -8.12 -24.29
CA PHE A 10 -3.92 -6.78 -23.86
C PHE A 10 -2.57 -6.38 -24.46
N LEU A 11 -1.62 -7.30 -24.61
CA LEU A 11 -0.33 -7.02 -25.25
C LEU A 11 -0.49 -6.65 -26.73
N HIS A 12 -1.50 -7.17 -27.44
CA HIS A 12 -1.79 -6.78 -28.83
C HIS A 12 -2.24 -5.32 -28.97
N PHE A 13 -2.82 -4.72 -27.93
CA PHE A 13 -3.20 -3.30 -27.92
C PHE A 13 -2.03 -2.36 -27.59
N GLY A 14 -0.79 -2.88 -27.47
CA GLY A 14 0.40 -2.10 -27.18
C GLY A 14 0.29 -1.32 -25.86
N LEU A 15 0.74 -0.07 -25.87
CA LEU A 15 0.76 0.80 -24.68
C LEU A 15 -0.61 1.00 -24.03
N LEU A 16 -1.69 1.06 -24.81
CA LEU A 16 -3.05 1.19 -24.28
C LEU A 16 -3.47 -0.06 -23.52
N GLY A 17 -3.18 -1.23 -24.06
CA GLY A 17 -3.48 -2.49 -23.39
C GLY A 17 -2.68 -2.67 -22.10
N ILE A 18 -1.41 -2.25 -22.09
CA ILE A 18 -0.58 -2.22 -20.88
C ILE A 18 -1.20 -1.32 -19.80
N GLY A 19 -1.66 -0.13 -20.17
CA GLY A 19 -2.36 0.78 -19.26
C GLY A 19 -3.68 0.18 -18.72
N CYS A 20 -4.47 -0.44 -19.59
CA CYS A 20 -5.71 -1.13 -19.20
C CYS A 20 -5.43 -2.32 -18.26
N LEU A 21 -4.35 -3.06 -18.48
CA LEU A 21 -3.97 -4.19 -17.64
C LEU A 21 -3.55 -3.72 -16.23
N ALA A 22 -2.76 -2.64 -16.13
CA ALA A 22 -2.41 -2.02 -14.86
C ALA A 22 -3.65 -1.46 -14.11
N LEU A 23 -4.62 -0.93 -14.84
CA LEU A 23 -5.91 -0.52 -14.27
C LEU A 23 -6.70 -1.73 -13.75
N ALA A 24 -6.83 -2.78 -14.56
CA ALA A 24 -7.61 -3.97 -14.21
C ALA A 24 -7.03 -4.68 -12.97
N GLU A 25 -5.71 -4.73 -12.85
CA GLU A 25 -5.01 -5.29 -11.70
C GLU A 25 -5.41 -4.62 -10.37
N LYS A 26 -5.71 -3.32 -10.39
CA LYS A 26 -6.19 -2.60 -9.19
C LYS A 26 -7.60 -2.98 -8.76
N PHE A 27 -8.44 -3.49 -9.65
CA PHE A 27 -9.80 -3.91 -9.31
C PHE A 27 -9.88 -5.40 -8.99
N ILE A 28 -9.02 -6.20 -9.62
CA ILE A 28 -8.95 -7.64 -9.39
C ILE A 28 -7.48 -7.99 -9.11
N PRO A 29 -7.07 -8.06 -7.83
CA PRO A 29 -5.72 -8.44 -7.47
C PRO A 29 -5.53 -9.96 -7.66
N VAL A 30 -5.68 -10.44 -8.91
CA VAL A 30 -5.49 -11.84 -9.30
C VAL A 30 -4.00 -12.19 -9.28
N PHE A 31 -3.15 -11.22 -9.64
CA PHE A 31 -1.71 -11.39 -9.71
C PHE A 31 -1.00 -10.33 -8.87
N PRO A 32 0.15 -10.68 -8.29
CA PRO A 32 0.97 -9.67 -7.69
C PRO A 32 1.60 -8.77 -8.75
N SER A 33 1.38 -7.47 -8.61
CA SER A 33 1.76 -6.41 -9.56
C SER A 33 3.21 -6.45 -10.04
N TYR A 34 4.11 -6.90 -9.17
CA TYR A 34 5.54 -6.97 -9.42
C TYR A 34 5.91 -8.00 -10.48
N VAL A 35 5.22 -9.15 -10.52
CA VAL A 35 5.42 -10.17 -11.56
C VAL A 35 4.99 -9.59 -12.90
N LEU A 36 3.82 -8.94 -12.92
CA LEU A 36 3.31 -8.31 -14.13
C LEU A 36 4.26 -7.23 -14.67
N LEU A 37 4.68 -6.27 -13.83
CA LEU A 37 5.55 -5.17 -14.24
C LEU A 37 6.90 -5.67 -14.78
N MET A 38 7.48 -6.68 -14.15
CA MET A 38 8.75 -7.25 -14.61
C MET A 38 8.57 -8.04 -15.90
N LEU A 39 7.48 -8.82 -16.05
CA LEU A 39 7.16 -9.49 -17.32
C LEU A 39 6.97 -8.48 -18.46
N LEU A 40 6.27 -7.37 -18.19
CA LEU A 40 6.15 -6.27 -19.14
C LEU A 40 7.53 -5.69 -19.50
N GLY A 41 8.43 -5.54 -18.53
CA GLY A 41 9.80 -5.09 -18.75
C GLY A 41 10.58 -5.96 -19.72
N LEU A 42 10.38 -7.29 -19.70
CA LEU A 42 11.04 -8.21 -20.63
C LEU A 42 10.62 -8.00 -22.09
N THR A 43 9.38 -7.55 -22.31
CA THR A 43 8.83 -7.33 -23.66
C THR A 43 9.29 -6.03 -24.31
N VAL A 44 9.97 -5.17 -23.55
CA VAL A 44 10.41 -3.86 -24.01
C VAL A 44 11.67 -3.97 -24.87
N SER A 45 11.64 -3.36 -26.06
CA SER A 45 12.72 -3.41 -27.05
C SER A 45 13.86 -2.42 -26.78
N ASP A 46 13.55 -1.21 -26.33
CA ASP A 46 14.53 -0.13 -26.12
C ASP A 46 14.17 0.80 -24.95
N GLY A 47 15.09 1.71 -24.61
CA GLY A 47 14.91 2.65 -23.49
C GLY A 47 13.74 3.63 -23.66
N ALA A 48 13.39 4.01 -24.90
CA ALA A 48 12.25 4.87 -25.18
C ALA A 48 10.93 4.13 -24.88
N SER A 49 10.84 2.88 -25.31
CA SER A 49 9.72 1.98 -25.07
C SER A 49 9.59 1.66 -23.57
N LEU A 50 10.72 1.59 -22.84
CA LEU A 50 10.72 1.44 -21.38
C LEU A 50 10.07 2.65 -20.72
N ALA A 51 10.49 3.86 -21.08
CA ALA A 51 9.91 5.09 -20.54
C ALA A 51 8.40 5.18 -20.84
N MET A 52 7.99 4.86 -22.06
CA MET A 52 6.58 4.83 -22.45
C MET A 52 5.78 3.78 -21.66
N THR A 53 6.37 2.61 -21.40
CA THR A 53 5.74 1.55 -20.60
C THR A 53 5.59 1.96 -19.14
N ILE A 54 6.59 2.64 -18.56
CA ILE A 54 6.50 3.23 -17.21
C ILE A 54 5.36 4.25 -17.15
N VAL A 55 5.25 5.13 -18.14
CA VAL A 55 4.17 6.13 -18.21
C VAL A 55 2.81 5.43 -18.32
N ALA A 56 2.65 4.48 -19.24
CA ALA A 56 1.38 3.78 -19.46
C ALA A 56 0.91 3.02 -18.21
N THR A 57 1.81 2.26 -17.57
CA THR A 57 1.51 1.53 -16.33
C THR A 57 1.19 2.47 -15.16
N SER A 58 1.90 3.60 -15.06
CA SER A 58 1.64 4.60 -14.02
C SER A 58 0.28 5.28 -14.22
N VAL A 59 -0.07 5.67 -15.46
CA VAL A 59 -1.38 6.23 -15.79
C VAL A 59 -2.50 5.24 -15.45
N GLY A 60 -2.38 3.97 -15.86
CA GLY A 60 -3.36 2.93 -15.51
C GLY A 60 -3.53 2.76 -14.00
N SER A 61 -2.41 2.77 -13.27
CA SER A 61 -2.40 2.65 -11.80
C SER A 61 -3.03 3.84 -11.09
N VAL A 62 -2.83 5.06 -11.61
CA VAL A 62 -3.45 6.31 -11.10
C VAL A 62 -4.96 6.29 -11.37
N VAL A 63 -5.39 5.90 -12.57
CA VAL A 63 -6.82 5.82 -12.91
C VAL A 63 -7.52 4.77 -12.03
N GLY A 64 -6.91 3.60 -11.81
CA GLY A 64 -7.44 2.61 -10.88
C GLY A 64 -7.52 3.14 -9.44
N ALA A 65 -6.51 3.91 -8.99
CA ALA A 65 -6.53 4.55 -7.68
C ALA A 65 -7.67 5.58 -7.56
N LEU A 66 -7.89 6.36 -8.61
CA LEU A 66 -8.96 7.35 -8.67
C LEU A 66 -10.35 6.71 -8.61
N GLY A 67 -10.53 5.53 -9.20
CA GLY A 67 -11.76 4.75 -9.05
C GLY A 67 -12.06 4.40 -7.59
N TRP A 68 -11.06 3.86 -6.88
CA TRP A 68 -11.18 3.55 -5.45
C TRP A 68 -11.35 4.78 -4.56
N TYR A 69 -10.63 5.86 -4.87
CA TYR A 69 -10.77 7.14 -4.18
C TYR A 69 -12.18 7.74 -4.39
N GLY A 70 -12.70 7.71 -5.62
CA GLY A 70 -14.04 8.15 -5.95
C GLY A 70 -15.11 7.34 -5.22
N LEU A 71 -14.95 6.02 -5.16
CA LEU A 71 -15.82 5.13 -4.39
C LEU A 71 -15.79 5.47 -2.89
N GLY A 72 -14.59 5.65 -2.32
CA GLY A 72 -14.42 6.08 -0.93
C GLY A 72 -15.09 7.43 -0.65
N ARG A 73 -14.95 8.40 -1.57
CA ARG A 73 -15.53 9.74 -1.45
C ARG A 73 -17.05 9.72 -1.54
N ALA A 74 -17.62 8.88 -2.41
CA ALA A 74 -19.07 8.69 -2.55
C ALA A 74 -19.71 8.02 -1.33
N LEU A 75 -18.96 7.16 -0.64
CA LEU A 75 -19.40 6.58 0.64
C LEU A 75 -19.49 7.67 1.72
N GLY A 76 -18.52 8.57 1.79
CA GLY A 76 -18.50 9.69 2.73
C GLY A 76 -18.25 9.27 4.19
N SER A 77 -17.75 10.21 5.00
CA SER A 77 -17.34 9.94 6.40
C SER A 77 -18.50 9.46 7.28
N GLN A 78 -19.70 10.02 7.11
CA GLN A 78 -20.87 9.71 7.95
C GLN A 78 -21.45 8.30 7.72
N ARG A 79 -21.45 7.79 6.47
CA ARG A 79 -21.93 6.42 6.22
C ARG A 79 -20.90 5.38 6.66
N ILE A 80 -19.61 5.73 6.63
CA ILE A 80 -18.55 4.83 7.11
C ILE A 80 -18.47 4.74 8.61
N GLU A 81 -18.71 5.80 9.41
CA GLU A 81 -18.83 5.61 10.86
C GLU A 81 -19.92 4.59 11.21
N ARG A 82 -21.04 4.63 10.47
CA ARG A 82 -22.15 3.68 10.62
C ARG A 82 -21.75 2.28 10.12
N LEU A 83 -21.12 2.17 8.94
CA LEU A 83 -20.65 0.89 8.40
C LEU A 83 -19.50 0.27 9.19
N VAL A 84 -18.61 1.06 9.79
CA VAL A 84 -17.49 0.60 10.61
C VAL A 84 -17.99 0.15 11.97
N ARG A 85 -18.99 0.82 12.55
CA ARG A 85 -19.70 0.33 13.75
C ARG A 85 -20.42 -1.00 13.49
N THR A 86 -21.03 -1.18 12.33
CA THR A 86 -21.85 -2.38 12.04
C THR A 86 -21.06 -3.53 11.40
N TYR A 87 -20.08 -3.22 10.53
CA TYR A 87 -19.33 -4.15 9.68
C TYR A 87 -17.81 -3.96 9.75
N GLY A 88 -17.27 -3.27 10.76
CA GLY A 88 -15.82 -3.01 10.88
C GLY A 88 -14.90 -4.23 10.98
N LYS A 89 -15.47 -5.45 11.04
CA LYS A 89 -14.75 -6.72 10.90
C LYS A 89 -14.58 -7.16 9.44
N TYR A 90 -15.46 -6.72 8.54
CA TYR A 90 -15.52 -7.10 7.12
C TYR A 90 -15.01 -6.00 6.18
N VAL A 91 -15.22 -4.74 6.54
CA VAL A 91 -14.57 -3.61 5.87
C VAL A 91 -13.27 -3.37 6.63
N LEU A 92 -12.11 -3.56 6.00
CA LEU A 92 -10.75 -3.46 6.60
C LEU A 92 -10.43 -2.14 7.36
N LEU A 93 -11.40 -1.25 7.52
CA LEU A 93 -11.36 -0.04 8.33
C LEU A 93 -11.78 -0.36 9.77
N ARG A 94 -10.88 -0.91 10.59
CA ARG A 94 -11.08 -0.88 12.05
C ARG A 94 -11.16 0.57 12.52
N PRO A 95 -12.00 0.91 13.53
CA PRO A 95 -12.09 2.27 14.06
C PRO A 95 -10.74 2.88 14.46
N SER A 96 -9.85 2.05 15.04
CA SER A 96 -8.50 2.45 15.41
C SER A 96 -7.59 2.74 14.22
N PHE A 97 -7.71 1.98 13.13
CA PHE A 97 -6.96 2.22 11.89
C PHE A 97 -7.46 3.49 11.18
N TYR A 98 -8.77 3.72 11.19
CA TYR A 98 -9.37 4.94 10.66
C TYR A 98 -8.88 6.19 11.41
N GLN A 99 -8.85 6.15 12.75
CA GLN A 99 -8.32 7.26 13.56
C GLN A 99 -6.82 7.48 13.30
N GLN A 100 -6.01 6.41 13.30
CA GLN A 100 -4.58 6.50 13.00
C GLN A 100 -4.30 7.07 11.61
N LEU A 101 -5.04 6.63 10.59
CA LEU A 101 -4.96 7.20 9.25
C LEU A 101 -5.35 8.67 9.28
N THR A 102 -6.47 9.02 9.91
CA THR A 102 -6.94 10.41 10.01
C THR A 102 -5.88 11.31 10.65
N ASP A 103 -5.25 10.86 11.73
CA ASP A 103 -4.20 11.59 12.43
C ASP A 103 -2.90 11.68 11.62
N ALA A 104 -2.49 10.61 10.94
CA ALA A 104 -1.36 10.64 10.01
C ALA A 104 -1.59 11.63 8.87
N TYR A 105 -2.81 11.61 8.32
CA TYR A 105 -3.23 12.49 7.25
C TYR A 105 -3.26 13.96 7.70
N ARG A 106 -3.77 14.28 8.90
CA ARG A 106 -3.80 15.64 9.47
C ARG A 106 -2.44 16.34 9.48
N GLY A 107 -1.34 15.60 9.56
CA GLY A 107 0.02 16.15 9.49
C GLY A 107 0.40 16.57 8.07
N ASN A 108 0.51 15.60 7.14
CA ASN A 108 0.87 15.88 5.75
C ASN A 108 0.34 14.84 4.76
N HIS A 109 -0.82 15.14 4.17
CA HIS A 109 -1.55 14.22 3.30
C HIS A 109 -0.77 13.75 2.06
N PHE A 110 0.14 14.59 1.56
CA PHE A 110 0.97 14.26 0.40
C PHE A 110 1.98 13.15 0.71
N TRP A 111 2.79 13.31 1.77
CA TRP A 111 3.83 12.33 2.13
C TRP A 111 3.25 11.01 2.60
N VAL A 112 2.15 11.03 3.37
CA VAL A 112 1.47 9.81 3.78
C VAL A 112 0.98 9.02 2.57
N THR A 113 0.43 9.72 1.57
CA THR A 113 0.00 9.07 0.32
C THR A 113 1.20 8.54 -0.45
N LEU A 114 2.25 9.33 -0.61
CA LEU A 114 3.44 8.97 -1.38
C LEU A 114 4.14 7.73 -0.80
N ILE A 115 4.40 7.72 0.52
CA ILE A 115 5.01 6.58 1.22
C ILE A 115 4.06 5.37 1.21
N GLY A 116 2.76 5.60 1.35
CA GLY A 116 1.77 4.53 1.26
C GLY A 116 1.78 3.81 -0.10
N GLN A 117 2.11 4.51 -1.19
CA GLN A 117 2.21 3.91 -2.53
C GLN A 117 3.47 3.07 -2.74
N THR A 118 4.53 3.30 -1.96
CA THR A 118 5.76 2.50 -2.02
C THR A 118 5.71 1.24 -1.16
N LEU A 119 4.69 1.11 -0.30
CA LEU A 119 4.46 -0.07 0.52
C LEU A 119 3.52 -1.06 -0.21
N PRO A 120 3.97 -2.31 -0.48
CA PRO A 120 3.21 -3.26 -1.29
C PRO A 120 1.80 -3.53 -0.76
N THR A 121 1.67 -3.68 0.56
CA THR A 121 0.37 -3.93 1.19
C THR A 121 -0.49 -2.67 1.19
N VAL A 122 0.10 -1.53 1.59
CA VAL A 122 -0.66 -0.29 1.81
C VAL A 122 -1.19 0.28 0.49
N ARG A 123 -0.42 0.24 -0.61
CA ARG A 123 -0.79 0.87 -1.89
C ARG A 123 -2.09 0.36 -2.49
N ILE A 124 -2.46 -0.90 -2.21
CA ILE A 124 -3.69 -1.52 -2.69
C ILE A 124 -4.89 -0.91 -1.97
N TYR A 125 -4.76 -0.69 -0.66
CA TYR A 125 -5.85 -0.24 0.18
C TYR A 125 -5.91 1.27 0.34
N LEU A 126 -4.82 2.01 0.13
CA LEU A 126 -4.67 3.45 0.43
C LEU A 126 -5.75 4.34 -0.20
N ALA A 127 -6.15 4.03 -1.44
CA ALA A 127 -7.03 4.89 -2.21
C ALA A 127 -8.45 4.99 -1.62
N LEU A 128 -8.99 3.90 -1.06
CA LEU A 128 -10.33 3.89 -0.50
C LEU A 128 -10.42 4.76 0.76
N PRO A 129 -9.62 4.57 1.83
CA PRO A 129 -9.60 5.44 3.00
C PRO A 129 -9.30 6.91 2.66
N ALA A 130 -8.41 7.17 1.69
CA ALA A 130 -8.13 8.52 1.22
C ALA A 130 -9.39 9.22 0.66
N GLY A 131 -10.22 8.48 -0.10
CA GLY A 131 -11.50 8.97 -0.58
C GLY A 131 -12.49 9.23 0.56
N VAL A 132 -12.57 8.31 1.51
CA VAL A 132 -13.48 8.38 2.67
C VAL A 132 -13.18 9.59 3.55
N LEU A 133 -11.88 9.85 3.77
CA LEU A 133 -11.39 11.02 4.52
C LEU A 133 -11.51 12.32 3.72
N GLN A 134 -12.00 12.27 2.48
CA GLN A 134 -12.16 13.40 1.58
C GLN A 134 -10.89 14.23 1.44
N LEU A 135 -9.73 13.55 1.33
CA LEU A 135 -8.46 14.22 1.10
C LEU A 135 -8.51 15.09 -0.14
N GLU A 136 -7.69 16.14 -0.21
CA GLU A 136 -7.64 16.99 -1.40
C GLU A 136 -7.30 16.15 -2.65
N PRO A 137 -8.16 16.11 -3.69
CA PRO A 137 -7.95 15.26 -4.86
C PRO A 137 -6.63 15.53 -5.56
N ARG A 138 -6.20 16.80 -5.63
CA ARG A 138 -4.97 17.21 -6.30
C ARG A 138 -3.75 16.60 -5.61
N ALA A 139 -3.64 16.77 -4.29
CA ALA A 139 -2.55 16.20 -3.50
C ALA A 139 -2.53 14.67 -3.56
N PHE A 140 -3.71 14.03 -3.54
CA PHE A 140 -3.80 12.58 -3.67
C PHE A 140 -3.33 12.08 -5.04
N VAL A 141 -3.76 12.74 -6.13
CA VAL A 141 -3.38 12.36 -7.50
C VAL A 141 -1.89 12.56 -7.74
N THR A 142 -1.33 13.69 -7.33
CA THR A 142 0.11 13.97 -7.53
C THR A 142 0.98 13.01 -6.72
N ALA A 143 0.66 12.80 -5.44
CA ALA A 143 1.37 11.82 -4.61
C ALA A 143 1.25 10.40 -5.16
N THR A 144 0.06 10.03 -5.66
CA THR A 144 -0.17 8.72 -6.28
C THR A 144 0.61 8.55 -7.57
N ALA A 145 0.62 9.56 -8.45
CA ALA A 145 1.38 9.51 -9.70
C ALA A 145 2.87 9.31 -9.42
N ILE A 146 3.46 10.11 -8.54
CA ILE A 146 4.88 10.00 -8.18
C ILE A 146 5.15 8.64 -7.54
N GLY A 147 4.31 8.21 -6.59
CA GLY A 147 4.46 6.92 -5.91
C GLY A 147 4.37 5.73 -6.88
N THR A 148 3.45 5.77 -7.85
CA THR A 148 3.33 4.72 -8.87
C THR A 148 4.53 4.67 -9.79
N VAL A 149 5.14 5.82 -10.15
CA VAL A 149 6.37 5.84 -10.94
C VAL A 149 7.53 5.25 -10.14
N ILE A 150 7.71 5.69 -8.89
CA ILE A 150 8.75 5.18 -7.98
C ILE A 150 8.60 3.66 -7.80
N TRP A 151 7.37 3.15 -7.72
CA TRP A 151 7.13 1.72 -7.63
C TRP A 151 7.36 1.00 -8.96
N ASN A 152 6.79 1.48 -10.07
CA ASN A 152 6.78 0.74 -11.33
C ASN A 152 8.16 0.71 -12.00
N MET A 153 8.92 1.81 -11.91
CA MET A 153 10.20 1.96 -12.60
C MET A 153 11.21 0.87 -12.23
N PRO A 154 11.50 0.55 -10.95
CA PRO A 154 12.45 -0.50 -10.61
C PRO A 154 12.09 -1.88 -11.19
N PHE A 155 10.81 -2.29 -11.12
CA PHE A 155 10.39 -3.61 -11.63
C PHE A 155 10.43 -3.69 -13.15
N LEU A 156 9.99 -2.64 -13.84
CA LEU A 156 10.06 -2.56 -15.31
C LEU A 156 11.52 -2.55 -15.80
N SER A 157 12.38 -1.75 -15.16
CA SER A 157 13.81 -1.70 -15.47
C SER A 157 14.50 -3.03 -15.18
N LEU A 158 14.13 -3.70 -14.07
CA LEU A 158 14.67 -5.01 -13.75
C LEU A 158 14.27 -6.05 -14.80
N GLY A 159 13.01 -6.05 -15.23
CA GLY A 159 12.56 -6.89 -16.35
C GLY A 159 13.33 -6.60 -17.64
N TYR A 160 13.51 -5.32 -17.98
CA TYR A 160 14.24 -4.91 -19.18
C TYR A 160 15.70 -5.39 -19.18
N VAL A 161 16.39 -5.33 -18.04
CA VAL A 161 17.78 -5.81 -17.91
C VAL A 161 17.84 -7.33 -17.92
N LEU A 162 16.87 -8.01 -17.32
CA LEU A 162 16.85 -9.47 -17.22
C LEU A 162 16.56 -10.19 -18.53
N ARG A 163 16.02 -9.51 -19.54
CA ARG A 163 15.63 -10.12 -20.82
C ARG A 163 16.76 -10.90 -21.49
N ASP A 164 18.00 -10.43 -21.34
CA ASP A 164 19.20 -11.01 -21.97
C ASP A 164 20.02 -11.88 -20.99
N SER A 165 19.57 -12.02 -19.74
CA SER A 165 20.33 -12.69 -18.66
C SER A 165 20.14 -14.21 -18.61
N GLY A 166 19.12 -14.74 -19.30
CA GLY A 166 18.73 -16.16 -19.24
C GLY A 166 18.16 -16.62 -17.90
N GLN A 167 18.00 -15.72 -16.93
CA GLN A 167 17.41 -16.03 -15.63
C GLN A 167 15.88 -15.98 -15.69
N ASP A 168 15.21 -16.84 -14.92
CA ASP A 168 13.75 -16.81 -14.81
C ASP A 168 13.28 -15.54 -14.06
N PRO A 169 12.62 -14.59 -14.74
CA PRO A 169 12.22 -13.32 -14.14
C PRO A 169 11.19 -13.56 -13.04
N VAL A 170 10.29 -14.52 -13.21
CA VAL A 170 9.23 -14.83 -12.23
C VAL A 170 9.84 -15.19 -10.88
N SER A 171 10.86 -16.06 -10.88
CA SER A 171 11.60 -16.44 -9.67
C SER A 171 12.28 -15.24 -9.00
N ILE A 172 12.92 -14.35 -9.77
CA ILE A 172 13.62 -13.18 -9.22
C ILE A 172 12.62 -12.20 -8.59
N GLY A 173 11.54 -11.86 -9.29
CA GLY A 173 10.54 -10.95 -8.72
C GLY A 173 9.85 -11.52 -7.50
N PHE A 174 9.65 -12.84 -7.44
CA PHE A 174 9.15 -13.49 -6.24
C PHE A 174 10.07 -13.25 -5.05
N TRP A 175 11.39 -13.46 -5.20
CA TRP A 175 12.37 -13.20 -4.14
C TRP A 175 12.48 -11.72 -3.76
N VAL A 176 12.50 -10.82 -4.74
CA VAL A 176 12.52 -9.36 -4.50
C VAL A 176 11.33 -8.97 -3.62
N VAL A 177 10.14 -9.53 -3.89
CA VAL A 177 8.97 -9.22 -3.08
C VAL A 177 8.95 -9.93 -1.75
N ALA A 178 9.38 -11.19 -1.68
CA ALA A 178 9.53 -11.87 -0.41
C ALA A 178 10.39 -11.05 0.55
N ILE A 179 11.48 -10.45 0.05
CA ILE A 179 12.35 -9.55 0.80
C ILE A 179 11.62 -8.25 1.16
N LEU A 180 10.96 -7.57 0.22
CA LEU A 180 10.22 -6.33 0.51
C LEU A 180 9.13 -6.52 1.57
N VAL A 181 8.36 -7.61 1.47
CA VAL A 181 7.31 -7.96 2.44
C VAL A 181 7.93 -8.35 3.78
N ALA A 182 9.04 -9.10 3.80
CA ALA A 182 9.74 -9.43 5.03
C ALA A 182 10.26 -8.18 5.76
N VAL A 183 10.80 -7.21 5.00
CA VAL A 183 11.23 -5.91 5.53
C VAL A 183 10.04 -5.11 6.06
N GLU A 184 8.92 -5.06 5.32
CA GLU A 184 7.67 -4.42 5.77
C GLU A 184 7.19 -5.02 7.11
N VAL A 185 7.14 -6.35 7.22
CA VAL A 185 6.75 -7.06 8.44
C VAL A 185 7.73 -6.80 9.58
N ALA A 186 9.04 -6.81 9.32
CA ALA A 186 10.06 -6.54 10.32
C ALA A 186 9.94 -5.12 10.89
N ILE A 187 9.69 -4.12 10.04
CA ILE A 187 9.45 -2.73 10.46
C ILE A 187 8.19 -2.65 11.33
N ILE A 188 7.09 -3.27 10.90
CA ILE A 188 5.83 -3.27 11.66
C ILE A 188 6.02 -3.94 13.03
N LEU A 189 6.71 -5.08 13.09
CA LEU A 189 7.00 -5.77 14.34
C LEU A 189 7.92 -4.93 15.24
N GLY A 190 8.98 -4.33 14.68
CA GLY A 190 9.88 -3.43 15.40
C GLY A 190 9.15 -2.25 16.03
N LEU A 191 8.27 -1.58 15.27
CA LEU A 191 7.45 -0.47 15.77
C LEU A 191 6.48 -0.92 16.87
N ARG A 192 5.86 -2.10 16.73
CA ARG A 192 4.98 -2.67 17.78
C ARG A 192 5.74 -3.00 19.06
N LEU A 193 6.92 -3.61 18.96
CA LEU A 193 7.76 -3.94 20.11
C LEU A 193 8.28 -2.67 20.79
N TYR A 194 8.70 -1.67 20.01
CA TYR A 194 9.15 -0.37 20.52
C TYR A 194 8.05 0.37 21.28
N THR A 195 6.85 0.44 20.70
CA THR A 195 5.69 1.07 21.34
C THR A 195 5.24 0.29 22.58
N HIS A 196 5.26 -1.05 22.58
CA HIS A 196 4.99 -1.84 23.78
C HIS A 196 6.06 -1.68 24.88
N ALA A 197 7.33 -1.49 24.50
CA ALA A 197 8.42 -1.26 25.45
C ALA A 197 8.30 0.13 26.12
N ILE A 198 7.90 1.16 25.36
CA ILE A 198 7.70 2.53 25.85
C ILE A 198 6.37 2.69 26.61
N ALA A 199 5.32 1.97 26.22
CA ALA A 199 4.02 1.96 26.91
C ALA A 199 4.05 1.28 28.30
N ARG A 200 5.23 0.86 28.79
CA ARG A 200 5.45 0.57 30.20
C ARG A 200 6.06 1.76 30.97
N PRO A 201 5.28 2.78 31.38
CA PRO A 201 5.68 3.61 32.51
C PRO A 201 4.88 3.28 33.78
N ARG A 202 5.60 2.96 34.86
CA ARG A 202 5.26 3.28 36.27
C ARG A 202 4.19 2.48 37.04
N LEU A 203 4.03 1.17 36.84
CA LEU A 203 3.32 0.34 37.84
C LEU A 203 4.23 -0.38 38.85
N ALA A 204 5.56 -0.24 38.73
CA ALA A 204 6.50 -0.91 39.62
C ALA A 204 6.98 -0.06 40.82
N SER A 205 6.86 1.28 40.80
CA SER A 205 7.40 2.12 41.89
C SER A 205 6.37 2.65 42.90
N SER A 206 5.06 2.46 42.67
CA SER A 206 4.03 2.93 43.61
C SER A 206 3.70 1.91 44.71
N ARG A 207 4.09 0.63 44.56
CA ARG A 207 3.95 -0.38 45.62
C ARG A 207 5.03 -0.33 46.71
N ALA A 208 6.06 0.50 46.55
CA ALA A 208 7.14 0.62 47.55
C ALA A 208 6.91 1.74 48.59
N ILE A 209 5.89 2.60 48.41
CA ILE A 209 5.66 3.77 49.30
C ILE A 209 4.39 3.60 50.16
N ALA A 210 3.51 2.64 49.85
CA ALA A 210 2.31 2.35 50.65
C ALA A 210 2.55 1.23 51.66
N ALA A 211 3.53 1.40 52.56
CA ALA A 211 3.52 0.71 53.84
C ALA A 211 3.20 1.77 54.92
N PRO A 212 1.94 1.86 55.40
CA PRO A 212 1.63 2.77 56.49
C PRO A 212 2.36 2.30 57.76
N LYS A 213 3.18 3.18 58.32
CA LYS A 213 3.55 3.13 59.74
C LYS A 213 2.26 3.28 60.54
N ALA A 214 1.74 2.19 61.09
CA ALA A 214 0.80 2.25 62.21
C ALA A 214 1.60 1.94 63.47
N VAL A 215 1.97 3.02 64.15
CA VAL A 215 2.33 3.02 65.56
C VAL A 215 1.01 2.95 66.36
N GLU A 216 1.13 2.32 67.53
CA GLU A 216 0.34 2.47 68.76
C GLU A 216 -0.77 1.47 69.13
N GLU A 217 -0.51 0.82 70.27
CA GLU A 217 -1.39 0.65 71.44
C GLU A 217 -2.54 -0.37 71.40
N ILE A 218 -2.37 -1.47 72.16
CA ILE A 218 -3.11 -1.81 73.41
C ILE A 218 -2.82 -3.30 73.74
N ALA A 219 -2.05 -3.54 74.82
CA ALA A 219 -2.24 -4.56 75.86
C ALA A 219 -1.00 -4.61 76.77
#